data_AF-A0A376VZ64-F1
#
_entry.id   AF-A0A376VZ64-F1
#
_cell.length_a   1.000
_cell.length_b   1.000
_cell.length_c   1.000
_cell.angle_alpha   90.00
_cell.angle_beta   90.00
_cell.angle_gamma   90.00
#
_symmetry.space_group_name_H-M   'P 1'
#
loop_
_entity.id
_entity.type
_entity.pdbx_description
1 polymer ?
#
loop_
_entity_poly.entity_id
_entity_poly.type
_entity_poly.pdbx_seq_one_letter_code
_entity_poly.pdbx_strand_id
1 'polypeptide(L)'
;MLCHVVYGQPPLTRKERAENVRKRNYFTKYSEAAQAVLDNLLDKYADAGIQEIESIQVLKLKPFDSMGTLPEIIKTGFGDRNGYNQALSELENEIYQLPPRSA
;
A
#
# COMPACT_ATOMS: atom_id res chain seq x y z
N MET A 1 -23.17 -34.09 -0.21
CA MET A 1 -22.74 -32.69 -0.41
C MET A 1 -21.62 -32.42 0.57
N LEU A 2 -20.37 -32.37 0.09
CA LEU A 2 -19.23 -32.07 0.94
C LEU A 2 -18.98 -30.57 0.85
N CYS A 3 -19.42 -29.82 1.87
CA CYS A 3 -18.91 -28.49 2.12
C CYS A 3 -17.42 -28.64 2.42
N HIS A 4 -16.57 -28.38 1.44
CA HIS A 4 -15.14 -28.20 1.65
C HIS A 4 -14.95 -26.86 2.34
N VAL A 5 -15.31 -26.81 3.63
CA VAL A 5 -14.93 -25.72 4.50
C VAL A 5 -13.43 -25.93 4.71
N VAL A 6 -12.61 -25.27 3.90
CA VAL A 6 -11.16 -25.20 4.15
C VAL A 6 -10.97 -24.33 5.38
N TYR A 7 -11.22 -24.94 6.53
CA TYR A 7 -10.89 -24.47 7.86
C TYR A 7 -9.40 -24.77 8.04
N GLY A 8 -8.53 -23.76 8.01
CA GLY A 8 -7.14 -24.03 8.39
C GLY A 8 -6.11 -22.94 8.13
N GLN A 9 -6.29 -22.06 7.14
CA GLN A 9 -5.35 -20.95 6.97
C GLN A 9 -5.90 -19.70 7.67
N PRO A 10 -5.19 -19.17 8.68
CA PRO A 10 -5.55 -17.87 9.23
C PRO A 10 -5.56 -16.84 8.08
N PRO A 11 -6.49 -15.88 8.09
CA PRO A 11 -6.45 -14.80 7.11
C PRO A 11 -5.10 -14.08 7.22
N LEU A 12 -4.50 -13.75 6.06
CA LEU A 12 -3.23 -13.03 6.02
C LEU A 12 -3.31 -11.79 6.93
N THR A 13 -2.37 -11.68 7.85
CA THR A 13 -2.21 -10.50 8.69
C THR A 13 -1.89 -9.28 7.82
N ARG A 14 -2.11 -8.07 8.34
CA ARG A 14 -1.80 -6.82 7.62
C ARG A 14 -0.33 -6.78 7.20
N LYS A 15 0.57 -7.21 8.08
CA LYS A 15 2.01 -7.36 7.81
C LYS A 15 2.27 -8.29 6.63
N GLU A 16 1.65 -9.48 6.62
CA GLU A 16 1.82 -10.41 5.51
C GLU A 16 1.28 -9.86 4.19
N ARG A 17 0.16 -9.12 4.20
CA ARG A 17 -0.36 -8.45 3.00
C ARG A 17 0.62 -7.40 2.49
N ALA A 18 1.14 -6.54 3.36
CA ALA A 18 2.14 -5.53 2.99
C ALA A 18 3.39 -6.17 2.36
N GLU A 19 3.92 -7.22 2.98
CA GLU A 19 5.06 -7.96 2.48
C GLU A 19 4.79 -8.64 1.13
N ASN A 20 3.56 -9.14 0.92
CA ASN A 20 3.16 -9.68 -0.37
C ASN A 20 3.14 -8.61 -1.46
N VAL A 21 2.71 -7.39 -1.16
CA VAL A 21 2.77 -6.27 -2.12
C VAL A 21 4.21 -5.89 -2.44
N ARG A 22 5.10 -5.81 -1.44
CA ARG A 22 6.54 -5.56 -1.63
C ARG A 22 7.23 -6.57 -2.54
N LYS A 23 6.85 -7.84 -2.43
CA LYS A 23 7.39 -8.91 -3.28
C LYS A 23 6.88 -8.85 -4.72
N ARG A 24 5.79 -8.12 -4.97
CA ARG A 24 5.27 -7.89 -6.33
C ARG A 24 6.02 -6.71 -6.94
N ASN A 25 6.21 -6.77 -8.26
CA ASN A 25 6.82 -5.68 -9.03
C ASN A 25 5.85 -4.48 -9.20
N TYR A 26 5.03 -4.17 -8.19
CA TYR A 26 4.06 -3.09 -8.22
C TYR A 26 4.75 -1.72 -8.15
N PHE A 27 5.78 -1.58 -7.32
CA PHE A 27 6.47 -0.31 -7.10
C PHE A 27 7.26 0.17 -8.32
N THR A 28 7.70 -0.75 -9.19
CA THR A 28 8.58 -0.44 -10.32
C THR A 28 7.95 0.48 -11.37
N LYS A 29 6.62 0.64 -11.37
CA LYS A 29 5.92 1.58 -12.26
C LYS A 29 5.93 3.03 -11.77
N TYR A 30 6.31 3.26 -10.52
CA TYR A 30 6.40 4.59 -9.93
C TYR A 30 7.86 5.07 -9.87
N SER A 31 8.07 6.39 -9.82
CA SER A 31 9.39 6.99 -9.61
C SER A 31 9.93 6.69 -8.21
N GLU A 32 11.26 6.77 -8.03
CA GLU A 32 11.92 6.48 -6.73
C GLU A 32 11.30 7.23 -5.54
N ALA A 33 10.93 8.50 -5.74
CA ALA A 33 10.24 9.30 -4.72
C ALA A 33 8.88 8.71 -4.32
N ALA A 34 8.06 8.30 -5.29
CA ALA A 34 6.77 7.67 -5.00
C ALA A 34 6.95 6.26 -4.42
N GLN A 35 7.95 5.50 -4.87
CA GLN A 35 8.25 4.19 -4.28
C GLN A 35 8.57 4.31 -2.80
N ALA A 36 9.42 5.27 -2.41
CA ALA A 36 9.75 5.51 -1.01
C ALA A 36 8.51 5.89 -0.17
N VAL A 37 7.63 6.72 -0.73
CA VAL A 37 6.37 7.11 -0.07
C VAL A 37 5.44 5.90 0.07
N LEU A 38 5.22 5.14 -0.99
CA LEU A 38 4.34 3.98 -0.97
C LEU A 38 4.86 2.87 -0.04
N ASP A 39 6.18 2.69 0.03
CA ASP A 39 6.79 1.75 0.96
C ASP A 39 6.54 2.14 2.43
N ASN A 40 6.68 3.43 2.76
CA ASN A 40 6.36 3.93 4.10
C ASN A 40 4.86 3.87 4.40
N LEU A 41 4.00 4.05 3.39
CA LEU A 41 2.56 3.84 3.53
C LEU A 41 2.26 2.37 3.83
N LEU A 42 2.96 1.42 3.19
CA LEU A 42 2.80 0.00 3.50
C LEU A 42 3.20 -0.34 4.94
N ASP A 43 4.31 0.20 5.44
CA ASP A 43 4.71 0.03 6.84
C ASP A 43 3.64 0.60 7.79
N LYS A 44 3.12 1.79 7.47
CA LYS A 44 2.03 2.40 8.24
C LYS A 44 0.75 1.56 8.21
N TYR A 45 0.41 0.97 7.07
CA TYR A 45 -0.72 0.05 6.93
C TYR A 45 -0.52 -1.21 7.79
N ALA A 46 0.69 -1.74 7.80
CA ALA A 46 1.04 -2.94 8.55
C ALA A 46 0.90 -2.73 10.07
N ASP A 47 1.13 -1.51 10.56
CA ASP A 47 1.01 -1.13 11.97
C ASP A 47 -0.40 -0.63 12.34
N ALA A 48 -0.93 0.36 11.62
CA ALA A 48 -2.12 1.11 12.00
C ALA A 48 -3.38 0.77 11.17
N GLY A 49 -3.23 0.21 9.97
CA GLY A 49 -4.32 -0.23 9.08
C GLY A 49 -4.62 0.71 7.91
N ILE A 50 -5.60 0.32 7.08
CA ILE A 50 -5.91 0.99 5.79
C ILE A 50 -6.39 2.43 5.96
N GLN A 51 -7.23 2.69 6.97
CA GLN A 51 -7.84 4.00 7.18
C GLN A 51 -6.80 5.12 7.40
N GLU A 52 -5.64 4.76 7.96
CA GLU A 52 -4.56 5.70 8.23
C GLU A 52 -3.79 6.08 6.95
N ILE A 53 -3.79 5.21 5.94
CA ILE A 53 -3.01 5.41 4.70
C ILE A 53 -3.85 5.96 3.54
N GLU A 54 -5.18 5.81 3.61
CA GLU A 54 -6.12 6.42 2.65
C GLU A 54 -6.19 7.95 2.78
N SER A 55 -5.88 8.47 3.97
CA SER A 55 -5.92 9.91 4.23
C SER A 55 -4.66 10.59 3.74
N ILE A 56 -4.80 11.55 2.82
CA ILE A 56 -3.70 12.41 2.33
C ILE A 56 -2.94 13.14 3.46
N GLN A 57 -3.56 13.28 4.64
CA GLN A 57 -2.93 13.88 5.81
C GLN A 57 -1.78 13.02 6.36
N VAL A 58 -1.73 11.73 6.02
CA VAL A 58 -0.64 10.82 6.40
C VAL A 58 0.72 11.36 5.96
N LEU A 59 0.78 12.05 4.82
CA LEU A 59 2.00 12.64 4.29
C LEU A 59 2.54 13.82 5.13
N LYS A 60 1.76 14.32 6.09
CA LYS A 60 2.21 15.32 7.08
C LYS A 60 2.76 14.66 8.35
N LEU A 61 2.65 13.34 8.48
CA LEU A 61 3.16 12.60 9.62
C LEU A 61 4.60 12.17 9.36
N LYS A 62 5.33 11.83 10.42
CA LYS A 62 6.65 11.20 10.27
C LYS A 62 6.48 9.76 9.76
N PRO A 63 7.38 9.27 8.88
CA PRO A 63 8.57 9.94 8.35
C PRO A 63 8.33 10.76 7.07
N PHE A 64 7.11 10.84 6.56
CA PHE A 64 6.79 11.55 5.30
C PHE A 64 7.12 13.04 5.35
N ASP A 65 6.93 13.69 6.49
CA ASP A 65 7.33 15.09 6.73
C ASP A 65 8.83 15.36 6.40
N SER A 66 9.70 14.37 6.61
CA SER A 66 11.12 14.48 6.28
C SER A 66 11.43 14.27 4.78
N MET A 67 10.49 13.73 4.01
CA MET A 67 10.65 13.48 2.57
C MET A 67 10.33 14.71 1.72
N GLY A 68 9.69 15.72 2.31
CA GLY A 68 9.31 16.95 1.65
C GLY A 68 7.97 17.45 2.15
N THR A 69 7.52 18.56 1.59
CA THR A 69 6.18 19.07 1.91
C THR A 69 5.11 18.24 1.22
N LEU A 70 3.90 18.16 1.81
CA LEU A 70 2.75 17.49 1.21
C LEU A 70 2.58 17.73 -0.30
N PRO A 71 2.50 18.98 -0.80
CA PRO A 71 2.33 19.24 -2.22
C PRO A 71 3.56 18.85 -3.06
N GLU A 72 4.76 18.90 -2.47
CA GLU A 72 6.00 18.50 -3.14
C GLU A 72 6.05 16.99 -3.34
N ILE A 73 5.75 16.20 -2.32
CA ILE A 73 5.67 14.73 -2.39
C ILE A 73 4.68 14.28 -3.47
N ILE A 74 3.50 14.90 -3.49
CA ILE A 74 2.46 14.60 -4.49
C ILE A 74 2.99 14.93 -5.88
N LYS A 75 3.61 16.10 -6.06
CA LYS A 75 4.09 16.54 -7.37
C LYS A 75 5.28 15.72 -7.88
N THR A 76 6.24 15.39 -7.04
CA THR A 76 7.47 14.68 -7.43
C THR A 76 7.26 13.18 -7.56
N GLY A 77 6.42 12.59 -6.70
CA GLY A 77 6.13 11.16 -6.74
C GLY A 77 5.01 10.78 -7.71
N PHE A 78 3.93 11.56 -7.70
CA PHE A 78 2.65 11.17 -8.33
C PHE A 78 2.17 12.15 -9.41
N GLY A 79 2.90 13.25 -9.62
CA GLY A 79 2.54 14.33 -10.54
C GLY A 79 1.51 15.30 -9.97
N ASP A 80 0.36 14.77 -9.56
CA ASP A 80 -0.75 15.55 -9.02
C ASP A 80 -1.60 14.73 -8.03
N ARG A 81 -2.58 15.40 -7.41
CA ARG A 81 -3.44 14.78 -6.41
C ARG A 81 -4.25 13.62 -6.99
N ASN A 82 -4.60 13.66 -8.27
CA ASN A 82 -5.34 12.59 -8.92
C ASN A 82 -4.43 11.36 -9.07
N GLY A 83 -3.19 11.55 -9.52
CA GLY A 83 -2.17 10.51 -9.56
C GLY A 83 -1.93 9.85 -8.19
N TYR A 84 -1.90 10.64 -7.12
CA TYR A 84 -1.79 10.11 -5.75
C TYR A 84 -2.98 9.25 -5.35
N ASN A 85 -4.21 9.73 -5.58
CA ASN A 85 -5.41 8.95 -5.28
C ASN A 85 -5.50 7.66 -6.11
N GLN A 86 -5.07 7.72 -7.38
CA GLN A 86 -5.00 6.53 -8.22
C GLN A 86 -3.99 5.53 -7.63
N ALA A 87 -2.80 5.99 -7.25
CA ALA A 87 -1.80 5.14 -6.62
C ALA A 87 -2.30 4.51 -5.31
N LEU A 88 -3.04 5.25 -4.48
CA LEU A 88 -3.67 4.69 -3.27
C LEU A 88 -4.70 3.62 -3.60
N SER A 89 -5.59 3.87 -4.56
CA SER A 89 -6.59 2.89 -5.00
C SER A 89 -5.94 1.63 -5.55
N GLU A 90 -4.88 1.78 -6.35
CA GLU A 90 -4.11 0.64 -6.86
C GLU A 90 -3.38 -0.09 -5.73
N LEU A 91 -2.81 0.63 -4.76
CA LEU A 91 -2.13 0.04 -3.60
C LEU A 91 -3.11 -0.75 -2.73
N GLU A 92 -4.30 -0.20 -2.49
CA GLU A 92 -5.38 -0.88 -1.78
C GLU A 92 -5.76 -2.17 -2.49
N ASN A 93 -5.95 -2.11 -3.81
CA ASN A 93 -6.23 -3.30 -4.61
C ASN A 93 -5.12 -4.35 -4.46
N GLU A 94 -3.85 -3.96 -4.52
CA GLU A 94 -2.73 -4.90 -4.32
C GLU A 94 -2.71 -5.53 -2.92
N ILE A 95 -2.99 -4.74 -1.87
CA ILE A 95 -3.05 -5.18 -0.47
C ILE A 95 -4.15 -6.24 -0.27
N TYR A 96 -5.30 -6.05 -0.91
CA TYR A 96 -6.45 -6.96 -0.78
C TYR A 96 -6.52 -8.02 -1.87
N GLN A 97 -5.69 -7.93 -2.91
CA GLN A 97 -5.60 -8.92 -3.96
C GLN A 97 -5.07 -10.24 -3.38
N LEU A 98 -5.96 -11.23 -3.34
CA LEU A 98 -5.62 -12.59 -2.94
C LEU A 98 -4.46 -13.08 -3.81
N PRO A 99 -3.40 -13.69 -3.22
CA PRO A 99 -2.36 -14.32 -4.01
C PRO A 99 -3.00 -15.35 -4.95
N PRO A 100 -2.52 -15.50 -6.20
CA PRO A 100 -3.04 -16.51 -7.09
C PRO A 100 -2.97 -17.85 -6.37
N ARG A 101 -4.12 -18.50 -6.20
CA ARG A 101 -4.18 -19.86 -5.66
C ARG A 101 -3.36 -20.71 -6.63
N SER A 102 -2.18 -21.12 -6.21
CA SER A 102 -1.44 -22.18 -6.89
C SER A 102 -2.36 -23.40 -6.87
N ALA A 103 -2.90 -23.74 -8.04
CA ALA A 103 -3.70 -24.94 -8.27
C ALA A 103 -2.78 -26.16 -8.35
#